data_AF-A0A081RMH5-F1
#
_entry.id   AF-A0A081RMH5-F1
#
_cell.length_a   1.000
_cell.length_b   1.000
_cell.length_c   1.000
_cell.angle_alpha   90.00
_cell.angle_beta   90.00
_cell.angle_gamma   90.00
#
_symmetry.space_group_name_H-M   'P 1'
#
loop_
_entity.id
_entity.type
_entity.pdbx_description
1 polymer ?
#
loop_
_entity_poly.entity_id
_entity_poly.type
_entity_poly.pdbx_seq_one_letter_code
_entity_poly.pdbx_strand_id
1 'polypeptide(L)'
;MGSTLLDDVNKLLEMKVGDIPRLEHIKRTLEQKNASYASDRAYLQKLVNQYLTNTSQKKIIKEETSESEDVNSSNEETTNSQFCGICGNKLQSENNFCPKCGSITSNNEKYQERPNKISHISQTKFQRGPEWKNLSTTTVLAVILGIFGIEGVGHFYVGKIAKGIGFLLGAWILFAIGYGIITSAQAGAFGYSHSSLVGYHTSIILIAIGCFIGVIVMFVWQIFDSRKLCRYYNDYLEKNGKKPW
;
A
#
# COMPACT_ATOMS: atom_id res chain seq x y z
N MET A 1 -23.42 4.07 -21.36
CA MET A 1 -23.05 4.96 -20.23
C MET A 1 -21.60 5.50 -20.29
N GLY A 2 -20.77 5.13 -21.28
CA GLY A 2 -19.39 5.68 -21.39
C GLY A 2 -19.26 6.99 -22.17
N SER A 3 -20.25 7.36 -22.98
CA SER A 3 -20.20 8.53 -23.87
C SER A 3 -20.40 9.86 -23.15
N THR A 4 -21.23 9.93 -22.11
CA THR A 4 -21.51 11.17 -21.37
C THR A 4 -20.32 11.63 -20.53
N LEU A 5 -19.57 10.68 -19.94
CA LEU A 5 -18.41 10.99 -19.10
C LEU A 5 -17.20 11.45 -19.91
N LEU A 6 -17.04 10.92 -21.13
CA LEU A 6 -16.00 11.37 -22.04
C LEU A 6 -16.26 12.82 -22.49
N ASP A 7 -17.54 13.17 -22.70
CA ASP A 7 -17.97 14.52 -23.02
C ASP A 7 -17.71 15.50 -21.86
N ASP A 8 -18.06 15.11 -20.63
CA ASP A 8 -17.80 15.90 -19.42
C ASP A 8 -16.30 16.18 -19.23
N VAL A 9 -15.44 15.18 -19.46
CA VAL A 9 -13.97 15.34 -19.35
C VAL A 9 -13.42 16.26 -20.44
N ASN A 10 -13.90 16.14 -21.67
CA ASN A 10 -13.50 17.03 -22.77
C ASN A 10 -13.87 18.49 -22.46
N LYS A 11 -15.06 18.73 -21.89
CA LYS A 11 -15.52 20.06 -21.49
C LYS A 11 -14.70 20.64 -20.33
N LEU A 12 -14.27 19.82 -19.38
CA LEU A 12 -13.37 20.25 -18.29
C LEU A 12 -11.97 20.62 -18.81
N LEU A 13 -11.45 19.89 -19.80
CA LEU A 13 -10.18 20.21 -20.47
C LEU A 13 -10.26 21.53 -21.25
N GLU A 14 -11.38 21.78 -21.94
CA GLU A 14 -11.61 23.01 -22.68
C GLU A 14 -11.66 24.24 -21.76
N MET A 15 -12.28 24.11 -20.59
CA MET A 15 -12.34 25.17 -19.57
C MET A 15 -11.02 25.36 -18.80
N LYS A 16 -10.00 24.52 -19.03
CA LYS A 16 -8.71 24.51 -18.29
C LYS A 16 -8.88 24.51 -16.75
N VAL A 17 -9.88 23.78 -16.24
CA VAL A 17 -10.18 23.70 -14.80
C VAL A 17 -9.75 22.37 -14.21
N GLY A 18 -9.12 22.40 -13.03
CA GLY A 18 -8.63 21.21 -12.34
C GLY A 18 -7.17 20.86 -12.68
N ASP A 19 -6.82 19.59 -12.49
CA ASP A 19 -5.47 19.05 -12.74
C ASP A 19 -5.39 18.50 -14.17
N ILE A 20 -4.90 19.34 -15.09
CA ILE A 20 -4.91 19.07 -16.54
C ILE A 20 -4.17 17.75 -16.88
N PRO A 21 -2.94 17.50 -16.37
CA PRO A 21 -2.27 16.20 -16.57
C PRO A 21 -3.12 14.99 -16.14
N ARG A 22 -3.87 15.13 -15.03
CA ARG A 22 -4.71 14.07 -14.50
C ARG A 22 -5.97 13.84 -15.35
N LEU A 23 -6.58 14.92 -15.85
CA LEU A 23 -7.70 14.86 -16.79
C LEU A 23 -7.32 14.23 -18.13
N GLU A 24 -6.11 14.50 -18.65
CA GLU A 24 -5.60 13.84 -19.86
C GLU A 24 -5.41 12.33 -19.67
N HIS A 25 -4.88 11.92 -18.52
CA HIS A 25 -4.73 10.49 -18.20
C HIS A 25 -6.10 9.79 -18.13
N ILE A 26 -7.07 10.43 -17.49
CA ILE A 26 -8.46 9.94 -17.41
C ILE A 26 -9.06 9.82 -18.81
N LYS A 27 -8.88 10.81 -19.67
CA LYS A 27 -9.35 10.78 -21.07
C LYS A 27 -8.79 9.56 -21.83
N ARG A 28 -7.47 9.37 -21.82
CA ARG A 28 -6.83 8.22 -22.50
C ARG A 28 -7.34 6.88 -21.96
N THR A 29 -7.61 6.81 -20.65
CA THR A 29 -8.13 5.60 -20.02
C THR A 29 -9.59 5.31 -20.42
N LEU A 30 -10.42 6.35 -20.55
CA LEU A 30 -11.80 6.25 -21.03
C LEU A 30 -11.87 5.84 -22.51
N GLU A 31 -10.98 6.38 -23.35
CA GLU A 31 -10.88 6.03 -24.78
C GLU A 31 -10.47 4.56 -24.99
N GLN A 32 -9.61 4.02 -24.12
CA GLN A 32 -9.13 2.63 -24.21
C GLN A 32 -10.15 1.57 -23.70
N LYS A 33 -11.40 1.96 -23.38
CA LYS A 33 -12.47 1.08 -22.85
C LYS A 33 -12.06 0.23 -21.63
N ASN A 34 -10.95 0.56 -20.96
CA ASN A 34 -10.42 -0.25 -19.88
C ASN A 34 -10.96 0.28 -18.54
N ALA A 35 -12.02 -0.36 -18.05
CA ALA A 35 -12.81 0.13 -16.93
C ALA A 35 -12.14 -0.14 -15.57
N SER A 36 -11.16 0.69 -15.17
CA SER A 36 -10.80 0.87 -13.75
C SER A 36 -11.27 2.23 -13.25
N TYR A 37 -12.56 2.51 -13.45
CA TYR A 37 -13.16 3.83 -13.23
C TYR A 37 -13.62 4.06 -11.77
N ALA A 38 -13.27 3.20 -10.80
CA ALA A 38 -13.79 3.32 -9.42
C ALA A 38 -13.07 4.37 -8.56
N SER A 39 -11.75 4.58 -8.76
CA SER A 39 -10.97 5.52 -7.94
C SER A 39 -11.16 6.99 -8.37
N ASP A 40 -11.32 7.25 -9.67
CA ASP A 40 -11.31 8.63 -10.21
C ASP A 40 -12.71 9.23 -10.38
N ARG A 41 -13.78 8.45 -10.12
CA ARG A 41 -15.18 8.91 -10.15
C ARG A 41 -15.46 10.04 -9.17
N ALA A 42 -14.98 9.93 -7.94
CA ALA A 42 -15.24 10.94 -6.90
C ALA A 42 -14.59 12.30 -7.25
N TYR A 43 -13.42 12.26 -7.89
CA TYR A 43 -12.72 13.45 -8.36
C TYR A 43 -13.49 14.14 -9.49
N LEU A 44 -13.93 13.36 -10.49
CA LEU A 44 -14.70 13.89 -11.62
C LEU A 44 -16.06 14.41 -11.19
N GLN A 45 -16.79 13.70 -10.33
CA GLN A 45 -18.07 14.17 -9.80
C GLN A 45 -17.94 15.50 -9.05
N LYS A 46 -16.85 15.68 -8.29
CA LYS A 46 -16.58 16.97 -7.63
C LYS A 46 -16.37 18.09 -8.64
N LEU A 47 -15.57 17.85 -9.69
CA LEU A 47 -15.32 18.85 -10.74
C LEU A 47 -16.58 19.18 -11.55
N VAL A 48 -17.35 18.17 -11.94
CA VAL A 48 -18.63 18.32 -12.65
C VAL A 48 -19.60 19.14 -11.80
N ASN A 49 -19.74 18.81 -10.51
CA ASN A 49 -20.63 19.54 -9.60
C ASN A 49 -20.14 20.95 -9.26
N GLN A 50 -18.85 21.23 -9.38
CA GLN A 50 -18.29 22.54 -9.09
C GLN A 50 -18.40 23.48 -10.31
N TYR A 51 -18.15 22.95 -11.51
CA TYR A 51 -17.98 23.75 -12.73
C TYR A 51 -19.10 23.59 -13.76
N LEU A 52 -19.76 22.42 -13.85
CA LEU A 52 -20.77 22.14 -14.88
C LEU A 52 -22.21 22.30 -14.37
N THR A 53 -22.50 21.99 -13.10
CA THR A 53 -23.85 22.12 -12.54
C THR A 53 -24.19 23.56 -12.14
N ASN A 54 -23.21 24.35 -11.67
CA ASN A 54 -23.40 25.78 -11.38
C ASN A 54 -23.71 26.64 -12.61
N THR A 55 -23.36 26.18 -13.82
CA THR A 55 -23.72 26.86 -15.07
C THR A 55 -25.21 26.70 -15.40
N SER A 56 -25.85 25.62 -14.92
CA SER A 56 -27.26 25.33 -15.22
C SER A 56 -28.24 26.18 -14.41
N GLN A 57 -27.82 26.75 -13.27
CA GLN A 57 -28.63 27.67 -12.46
C GLN A 57 -28.33 29.15 -12.72
N LYS A 58 -27.31 29.49 -13.53
CA LYS A 58 -26.98 30.89 -13.90
C LYS A 58 -27.57 31.33 -15.25
N LYS A 59 -28.25 30.43 -15.98
CA LYS A 59 -28.90 30.72 -17.28
C LYS A 59 -30.44 30.80 -17.21
N ILE A 60 -31.00 30.79 -16.00
CA ILE A 60 -32.40 31.10 -15.71
C ILE A 60 -32.31 32.11 -14.55
N ILE A 61 -33.05 33.22 -14.58
CA ILE A 61 -32.86 34.42 -13.72
C ILE A 61 -31.75 35.38 -14.20
N LYS A 62 -31.84 35.82 -15.45
CA LYS A 62 -31.42 37.17 -15.87
C LYS A 62 -32.33 37.61 -17.02
N GLU A 63 -33.58 37.89 -16.69
CA GLU A 63 -34.49 38.71 -17.50
C GLU A 63 -35.61 39.16 -16.56
N GLU A 64 -35.97 40.45 -16.65
CA GLU A 64 -36.99 41.17 -15.86
C GLU A 64 -36.53 41.61 -14.44
N THR A 65 -36.48 42.87 -14.02
CA THR A 65 -36.94 44.16 -14.58
C THR A 65 -36.19 45.31 -13.89
N SER A 66 -36.16 46.45 -14.58
CA SER A 66 -35.65 47.79 -14.28
C SER A 66 -36.31 48.56 -13.12
N GLU A 67 -35.64 49.66 -12.74
CA GLU A 67 -36.11 50.83 -11.94
C GLU A 67 -36.32 50.62 -10.43
N SER A 68 -36.03 51.54 -9.51
CA SER A 68 -35.24 52.78 -9.42
C SER A 68 -35.30 53.22 -7.94
N GLU A 69 -34.39 54.13 -7.56
CA GLU A 69 -34.45 55.03 -6.41
C GLU A 69 -33.84 54.60 -5.05
N ASP A 70 -33.22 55.64 -4.49
CA ASP A 70 -32.31 55.74 -3.36
C ASP A 70 -32.90 55.28 -2.01
N VAL A 71 -32.01 54.96 -1.07
CA VAL A 71 -31.86 55.74 0.18
C VAL A 71 -30.68 55.20 0.98
N ASN A 72 -29.84 56.16 1.34
CA ASN A 72 -28.73 56.16 2.28
C ASN A 72 -29.03 55.44 3.61
N SER A 73 -28.11 54.61 4.11
CA SER A 73 -27.85 54.55 5.56
C SER A 73 -26.45 54.02 5.81
N SER A 74 -25.59 54.95 6.21
CA SER A 74 -24.43 54.74 7.08
C SER A 74 -24.66 53.61 8.08
N ASN A 75 -23.66 52.75 8.25
CA ASN A 75 -23.26 52.22 9.55
C ASN A 75 -21.79 51.78 9.48
N GLU A 76 -20.95 52.55 10.16
CA GLU A 76 -19.66 52.10 10.66
C GLU A 76 -19.91 50.92 11.62
N GLU A 77 -19.46 49.72 11.27
CA GLU A 77 -19.17 48.69 12.26
C GLU A 77 -17.88 47.94 11.87
N THR A 78 -16.80 48.44 12.46
CA THR A 78 -15.66 47.70 13.02
C THR A 78 -15.67 46.19 12.76
N THR A 79 -14.99 45.72 11.70
CA THR A 79 -14.61 44.32 11.58
C THR A 79 -13.12 44.18 11.34
N ASN A 80 -12.48 43.59 12.36
CA ASN A 80 -11.05 43.37 12.56
C ASN A 80 -10.32 42.97 11.27
N SER A 81 -9.51 43.89 10.72
CA SER A 81 -8.73 43.63 9.51
C SER A 81 -7.59 42.66 9.81
N GLN A 82 -7.83 41.37 9.57
CA GLN A 82 -6.82 40.33 9.75
C GLN A 82 -5.89 40.28 8.53
N PHE A 83 -4.60 40.11 8.78
CA PHE A 83 -3.58 40.01 7.73
C PHE A 83 -3.11 38.56 7.59
N CYS A 84 -2.75 38.16 6.37
CA CYS A 84 -2.14 36.85 6.12
C CYS A 84 -0.74 36.79 6.75
N GLY A 85 -0.51 35.86 7.67
CA GLY A 85 0.79 35.69 8.34
C GLY A 85 1.94 35.23 7.43
N ILE A 86 1.66 34.84 6.18
CA ILE A 86 2.66 34.36 5.23
C ILE A 86 3.02 35.43 4.19
N CYS A 87 2.04 36.15 3.63
CA CYS A 87 2.27 37.12 2.55
C CYS A 87 1.90 38.57 2.90
N GLY A 88 1.35 38.82 4.10
CA GLY A 88 1.00 40.15 4.58
C GLY A 88 -0.24 40.78 3.92
N ASN A 89 -0.96 40.06 3.05
CA ASN A 89 -2.15 40.62 2.40
C ASN A 89 -3.32 40.77 3.39
N LYS A 90 -4.12 41.83 3.22
CA LYS A 90 -5.37 42.03 3.97
C LYS A 90 -6.37 40.94 3.62
N LEU A 91 -6.96 40.32 4.63
CA LEU A 91 -8.02 39.33 4.49
C LEU A 91 -9.34 40.00 4.80
N GLN A 92 -10.32 39.78 3.93
CA GLN A 92 -11.71 40.04 4.25
C GLN A 92 -12.18 38.87 5.14
N SER A 93 -12.90 39.18 6.22
CA SER A 93 -13.25 38.30 7.34
C SER A 93 -14.01 37.01 6.97
N GLU A 94 -14.31 36.81 5.69
CA GLU A 94 -15.15 35.75 5.16
C GLU A 94 -14.35 34.72 4.32
N ASN A 95 -13.06 34.98 4.06
CA ASN A 95 -12.24 34.11 3.21
C ASN A 95 -11.39 33.13 4.03
N ASN A 96 -11.74 31.84 3.92
CA ASN A 96 -10.97 30.71 4.49
C ASN A 96 -9.59 30.51 3.85
N PHE A 97 -9.22 31.30 2.84
CA PHE A 97 -7.93 31.26 2.17
C PHE A 97 -7.48 32.65 1.70
N CYS A 98 -6.17 32.84 1.57
CA CYS A 98 -5.57 34.07 1.09
C CYS A 98 -5.60 34.12 -0.44
N PRO A 99 -6.22 35.15 -1.05
CA PRO A 99 -6.32 35.25 -2.51
C PRO A 99 -4.97 35.55 -3.20
N LYS A 100 -3.95 35.99 -2.45
CA LYS A 100 -2.65 36.37 -3.01
C LYS A 100 -1.62 35.23 -3.00
N CYS A 101 -1.61 34.39 -1.96
CA CYS A 101 -0.62 33.31 -1.81
C CYS A 101 -1.23 31.91 -1.64
N GLY A 102 -2.56 31.79 -1.51
CA GLY A 102 -3.25 30.52 -1.38
C GLY A 102 -3.23 29.89 0.02
N SER A 103 -2.68 30.55 1.04
CA SER A 103 -2.66 30.01 2.41
C SER A 103 -4.03 30.02 3.06
N ILE A 104 -4.44 28.94 3.72
CA ILE A 104 -5.70 28.90 4.48
C ILE A 104 -5.66 29.82 5.72
N THR A 105 -6.77 30.47 6.06
CA THR A 105 -6.90 31.37 7.21
C THR A 105 -7.81 30.75 8.27
N SER A 106 -7.37 30.67 9.53
CA SER A 106 -8.00 29.91 10.60
C SER A 106 -8.97 30.73 11.48
N ASN A 107 -9.89 31.51 10.90
CA ASN A 107 -10.73 32.43 11.68
C ASN A 107 -12.18 31.95 11.88
N ASN A 108 -12.36 30.72 12.36
CA ASN A 108 -13.60 30.32 13.03
C ASN A 108 -13.30 29.23 14.07
N GLU A 109 -13.20 29.64 15.34
CA GLU A 109 -12.87 28.84 16.53
C GLU A 109 -14.03 27.96 17.02
N LYS A 110 -14.51 27.04 16.19
CA LYS A 110 -15.22 25.83 16.67
C LYS A 110 -14.74 24.58 15.94
N TYR A 111 -13.47 24.24 16.14
CA TYR A 111 -12.98 22.87 16.22
C TYR A 111 -11.54 22.88 16.76
N GLN A 112 -11.38 22.66 18.07
CA GLN A 112 -10.10 22.27 18.66
C GLN A 112 -10.34 21.23 19.76
N GLU A 113 -10.03 19.97 19.45
CA GLU A 113 -9.23 19.15 20.35
C GLU A 113 -8.00 18.64 19.57
N ARG A 114 -6.84 18.71 20.21
CA ARG A 114 -5.50 18.97 19.64
C ARG A 114 -4.82 17.72 19.06
N PRO A 115 -3.94 17.85 18.03
CA PRO A 115 -2.70 17.09 18.00
C PRO A 115 -1.57 17.96 18.54
N ASN A 116 -0.93 17.47 19.61
CA ASN A 116 0.27 18.04 20.18
C ASN A 116 1.43 17.97 19.17
N LYS A 117 2.23 19.03 19.19
CA LYS A 117 3.37 19.34 18.33
C LYS A 117 4.42 18.22 18.31
N ILE A 118 4.65 17.63 17.14
CA ILE A 118 5.97 17.29 16.55
C ILE A 118 5.73 17.05 15.06
N SER A 119 6.49 17.78 14.24
CA SER A 119 6.61 17.74 12.78
C SER A 119 5.49 17.03 12.01
N HIS A 120 4.84 17.77 11.10
CA HIS A 120 4.45 17.18 9.83
C HIS A 120 5.72 16.65 9.13
N ILE A 121 6.19 15.48 9.56
CA ILE A 121 6.54 14.43 8.62
C ILE A 121 5.24 14.31 7.84
N SER A 122 5.20 15.03 6.72
CA SER A 122 4.45 14.62 5.56
C SER A 122 4.43 13.10 5.65
N GLN A 123 3.26 12.47 5.78
CA GLN A 123 3.15 11.07 5.42
C GLN A 123 3.43 11.05 3.91
N THR A 124 4.70 11.27 3.56
CA THR A 124 5.32 10.75 2.38
C THR A 124 4.97 9.29 2.54
N LYS A 125 3.98 8.88 1.77
CA LYS A 125 3.85 7.51 1.33
C LYS A 125 5.28 7.10 1.04
N PHE A 126 5.94 6.43 1.99
CA PHE A 126 7.39 6.21 1.94
C PHE A 126 7.57 5.52 0.60
N GLN A 127 8.12 6.23 -0.38
CA GLN A 127 8.22 5.68 -1.71
C GLN A 127 9.19 4.53 -1.51
N ARG A 128 8.69 3.30 -1.66
CA ARG A 128 9.49 2.10 -1.47
C ARG A 128 10.69 2.23 -2.39
N GLY A 129 11.81 2.62 -1.81
CA GLY A 129 13.06 2.79 -2.54
C GLY A 129 13.47 1.43 -3.12
N PRO A 130 14.37 1.42 -4.11
CA PRO A 130 14.87 0.18 -4.71
C PRO A 130 15.48 -0.80 -3.67
N GLU A 131 15.89 -0.27 -2.52
CA GLU A 131 16.44 -1.00 -1.37
C GLU A 131 15.39 -1.87 -0.62
N TRP A 132 14.09 -1.54 -0.72
CA TRP A 132 13.02 -2.24 0.00
C TRP A 132 12.81 -3.67 -0.53
N LYS A 133 12.62 -4.62 0.38
CA LYS A 133 12.39 -6.03 0.02
C LYS A 133 10.91 -6.35 0.00
N ASN A 134 10.49 -7.15 -0.98
CA ASN A 134 9.09 -7.53 -1.14
C ASN A 134 8.76 -8.76 -0.30
N LEU A 135 7.84 -8.59 0.65
CA LEU A 135 7.41 -9.66 1.55
C LEU A 135 6.81 -10.86 0.81
N SER A 136 6.03 -10.60 -0.24
CA SER A 136 5.44 -11.64 -1.09
C SER A 136 6.52 -12.40 -1.85
N THR A 137 7.49 -11.70 -2.43
CA THR A 137 8.60 -12.34 -3.15
C THR A 137 9.42 -13.23 -2.23
N THR A 138 9.75 -12.78 -1.01
CA THR A 138 10.44 -13.62 0.00
C THR A 138 9.65 -14.90 0.29
N THR A 139 8.32 -14.77 0.48
CA THR A 139 7.45 -15.91 0.80
C THR A 139 7.35 -16.88 -0.38
N VAL A 140 7.14 -16.37 -1.60
CA VAL A 140 7.03 -17.16 -2.83
C VAL A 140 8.32 -17.91 -3.12
N LEU A 141 9.47 -17.25 -2.98
CA LEU A 141 10.78 -17.90 -3.15
C LEU A 141 10.98 -19.04 -2.14
N ALA A 142 10.66 -18.80 -0.86
CA ALA A 142 10.79 -19.83 0.18
C ALA A 142 9.89 -21.04 -0.09
N VAL A 143 8.65 -20.82 -0.54
CA VAL A 143 7.70 -21.90 -0.83
C VAL A 143 8.10 -22.68 -2.08
N ILE A 144 8.27 -21.99 -3.22
CA ILE A 144 8.51 -22.65 -4.50
C ILE A 144 9.82 -23.44 -4.45
N LEU A 145 10.90 -22.81 -3.99
CA LEU A 145 12.22 -23.45 -4.01
C LEU A 145 12.37 -24.50 -2.92
N GLY A 146 11.72 -24.30 -1.76
CA GLY A 146 11.76 -25.31 -0.71
C GLY A 146 10.96 -26.57 -1.04
N ILE A 147 9.91 -26.51 -1.89
CA ILE A 147 9.26 -27.72 -2.44
C ILE A 147 10.26 -28.58 -3.25
N PHE A 148 11.24 -27.95 -3.92
CA PHE A 148 12.32 -28.64 -4.62
C PHE A 148 13.49 -29.03 -3.69
N GLY A 149 13.33 -28.94 -2.37
CA GLY A 149 14.37 -29.26 -1.39
C GLY A 149 15.46 -28.18 -1.27
N ILE A 150 15.28 -27.03 -1.90
CA ILE A 150 16.18 -25.87 -1.76
C ILE A 150 15.60 -24.97 -0.67
N GLU A 151 15.76 -25.44 0.57
CA GLU A 151 15.37 -24.72 1.77
C GLU A 151 16.32 -23.53 2.05
N GLY A 152 15.85 -22.51 2.77
CA GLY A 152 16.66 -21.35 3.16
C GLY A 152 16.79 -20.22 2.14
N VAL A 153 16.24 -20.34 0.92
CA VAL A 153 16.36 -19.29 -0.12
C VAL A 153 15.66 -17.98 0.28
N GLY A 154 14.59 -18.07 1.07
CA GLY A 154 13.94 -16.89 1.64
C GLY A 154 14.92 -16.04 2.46
N HIS A 155 15.79 -16.65 3.26
CA HIS A 155 16.82 -15.95 4.04
C HIS A 155 17.94 -15.38 3.18
N PHE A 156 18.27 -16.03 2.06
CA PHE A 156 19.24 -15.51 1.09
C PHE A 156 18.73 -14.22 0.46
N TYR A 157 17.45 -14.17 0.08
CA TYR A 157 16.85 -12.98 -0.52
C TYR A 157 16.89 -11.75 0.40
N VAL A 158 16.69 -11.93 1.72
CA VAL A 158 16.81 -10.83 2.70
C VAL A 158 18.29 -10.51 3.03
N GLY A 159 19.23 -11.41 2.67
CA GLY A 159 20.67 -11.22 2.88
C GLY A 159 21.26 -11.91 4.11
N LYS A 160 20.48 -12.69 4.88
CA LYS A 160 21.02 -13.55 5.97
C LYS A 160 21.40 -14.92 5.45
N ILE A 161 22.49 -14.95 4.69
CA ILE A 161 23.00 -16.15 4.01
C ILE A 161 23.35 -17.26 5.03
N ALA A 162 24.02 -16.92 6.13
CA ALA A 162 24.41 -17.91 7.15
C ALA A 162 23.20 -18.66 7.75
N LYS A 163 22.08 -17.97 8.01
CA LYS A 163 20.85 -18.63 8.48
C LYS A 163 20.27 -19.55 7.42
N GLY A 164 20.20 -19.09 6.18
CA GLY A 164 19.69 -19.92 5.07
C GLY A 164 20.52 -21.18 4.87
N ILE A 165 21.86 -21.09 4.97
CA ILE A 165 22.75 -22.26 4.88
C ILE A 165 22.50 -23.22 6.04
N GLY A 166 22.26 -22.70 7.25
CA GLY A 166 21.90 -23.52 8.40
C GLY A 166 20.62 -24.33 8.17
N PHE A 167 19.57 -23.70 7.61
CA PHE A 167 18.34 -24.42 7.24
C PHE A 167 18.59 -25.44 6.12
N LEU A 168 19.34 -25.06 5.07
CA LEU A 168 19.64 -25.95 3.95
C LEU A 168 20.38 -27.22 4.40
N LEU A 169 21.46 -27.06 5.17
CA LEU A 169 22.24 -28.20 5.67
C LEU A 169 21.45 -29.02 6.70
N GLY A 170 20.72 -28.35 7.60
CA GLY A 170 19.90 -29.02 8.60
C GLY A 170 18.82 -29.92 7.98
N ALA A 171 18.13 -29.42 6.95
CA ALA A 171 17.11 -30.18 6.23
C ALA A 171 17.72 -31.38 5.48
N TRP A 172 18.84 -31.17 4.78
CA TRP A 172 19.53 -32.25 4.07
C TRP A 172 20.08 -33.34 5.00
N ILE A 173 20.62 -32.97 6.17
CA ILE A 173 21.08 -33.93 7.18
C ILE A 173 19.90 -34.74 7.71
N LEU A 174 18.80 -34.09 8.09
CA LEU A 174 17.62 -34.77 8.62
C LEU A 174 16.98 -35.70 7.57
N PHE A 175 16.93 -35.26 6.32
CA PHE A 175 16.45 -36.07 5.20
C PHE A 175 17.36 -37.29 4.96
N ALA A 176 18.68 -37.12 4.95
CA ALA A 176 19.63 -38.21 4.75
C ALA A 176 19.54 -39.27 5.86
N ILE A 177 19.32 -38.84 7.12
CA ILE A 177 19.08 -39.75 8.25
C ILE A 177 17.78 -40.54 8.01
N GLY A 178 16.67 -39.87 7.72
CA GLY A 178 15.39 -40.54 7.44
C GLY A 178 15.47 -41.52 6.28
N TYR A 179 16.13 -41.13 5.19
CA TYR A 179 16.36 -41.98 4.02
C TYR A 179 17.28 -43.18 4.32
N GLY A 180 18.35 -42.97 5.10
CA GLY A 180 19.25 -44.03 5.56
C GLY A 180 18.53 -45.09 6.40
N ILE A 181 17.61 -44.66 7.27
CA ILE A 181 16.78 -45.55 8.10
C ILE A 181 15.88 -46.44 7.22
N ILE A 182 15.25 -45.87 6.18
CA ILE A 182 14.40 -46.63 5.25
C ILE A 182 15.24 -47.64 4.44
N THR A 183 16.36 -47.19 3.87
CA THR A 183 17.19 -48.04 2.99
C THR A 183 17.87 -49.17 3.75
N SER A 184 18.32 -48.94 4.99
CA SER A 184 18.86 -50.00 5.86
C SER A 184 17.82 -51.06 6.23
N ALA A 185 16.54 -50.68 6.36
CA ALA A 185 15.45 -51.64 6.57
C ALA A 185 15.25 -52.59 5.37
N GLN A 186 15.37 -52.08 4.14
CA GLN A 186 15.24 -52.91 2.92
C GLN A 186 16.47 -53.75 2.61
N ALA A 187 17.68 -53.27 2.88
CA ALA A 187 18.90 -54.06 2.73
C ALA A 187 18.92 -55.27 3.68
N GLY A 188 18.40 -55.11 4.91
CA GLY A 188 18.23 -56.21 5.87
C GLY A 188 17.14 -57.22 5.49
N ALA A 189 16.18 -56.85 4.63
CA ALA A 189 15.05 -57.71 4.26
C ALA A 189 15.35 -58.71 3.13
N PHE A 190 16.44 -58.53 2.37
CA PHE A 190 16.78 -59.39 1.23
C PHE A 190 17.31 -60.78 1.61
N GLY A 191 17.55 -61.07 2.89
CA GLY A 191 18.15 -62.34 3.35
C GLY A 191 17.46 -63.05 4.52
N TYR A 192 16.39 -62.51 5.11
CA TYR A 192 15.78 -63.06 6.32
C TYR A 192 14.29 -63.42 6.12
N SER A 193 13.87 -64.56 6.66
CA SER A 193 12.48 -65.04 6.57
C SER A 193 11.51 -64.10 7.30
N HIS A 194 10.39 -63.79 6.65
CA HIS A 194 9.42 -62.72 6.96
C HIS A 194 8.65 -62.83 8.30
N SER A 195 8.83 -63.90 9.08
CA SER A 195 7.89 -64.27 10.17
C SER A 195 8.21 -63.73 11.57
N SER A 196 9.45 -63.32 11.88
CA SER A 196 9.83 -62.86 13.24
C SER A 196 10.29 -61.39 13.31
N LEU A 197 10.22 -60.67 12.18
CA LEU A 197 10.81 -59.33 12.02
C LEU A 197 9.76 -58.22 11.81
N VAL A 198 8.45 -58.52 11.92
CA VAL A 198 7.37 -57.56 11.64
C VAL A 198 7.36 -56.39 12.66
N GLY A 199 7.70 -56.64 13.93
CA GLY A 199 7.74 -55.60 14.96
C GLY A 199 8.92 -54.62 14.84
N TYR A 200 10.06 -55.07 14.33
CA TYR A 200 11.25 -54.23 14.15
C TYR A 200 11.12 -53.31 12.94
N HIS A 201 10.59 -53.82 11.83
CA HIS A 201 10.36 -52.99 10.64
C HIS A 201 9.34 -51.88 10.89
N THR A 202 8.26 -52.17 11.63
CA THR A 202 7.22 -51.17 11.92
C THR A 202 7.74 -50.04 12.81
N SER A 203 8.53 -50.34 13.84
CA SER A 203 9.13 -49.31 14.70
C SER A 203 10.13 -48.42 13.97
N ILE A 204 10.95 -48.97 13.08
CA ILE A 204 11.88 -48.21 12.22
C ILE A 204 11.15 -47.26 11.26
N ILE A 205 10.09 -47.75 10.62
CA ILE A 205 9.30 -46.94 9.69
C ILE A 205 8.66 -45.75 10.41
N LEU A 206 8.17 -45.94 11.65
CA LEU A 206 7.62 -44.85 12.45
C LEU A 206 8.66 -43.77 12.78
N ILE A 207 9.89 -44.16 13.08
CA ILE A 207 11.00 -43.22 13.32
C ILE A 207 11.30 -42.42 12.05
N ALA A 208 11.39 -43.10 10.89
CA ALA A 208 11.62 -42.43 9.62
C ALA A 208 10.49 -41.43 9.29
N ILE A 209 9.22 -41.81 9.48
CA ILE A 209 8.06 -40.92 9.34
C ILE A 209 8.22 -39.69 10.24
N GLY A 210 8.64 -39.89 11.49
CA GLY A 210 8.94 -38.79 12.42
C GLY A 210 9.99 -37.82 11.88
N CYS A 211 11.07 -38.32 11.26
CA CYS A 211 12.07 -37.47 10.60
C CYS A 211 11.47 -36.65 9.46
N PHE A 212 10.63 -37.25 8.60
CA PHE A 212 9.97 -36.52 7.51
C PHE A 212 8.98 -35.48 8.02
N ILE A 213 8.21 -35.78 9.08
CA ILE A 213 7.35 -34.78 9.73
C ILE A 213 8.21 -33.63 10.26
N GLY A 214 9.37 -33.92 10.85
CA GLY A 214 10.34 -32.91 11.29
C GLY A 214 10.79 -31.99 10.14
N VAL A 215 11.11 -32.55 8.97
CA VAL A 215 11.44 -31.78 7.76
C VAL A 215 10.28 -30.87 7.36
N ILE A 216 9.04 -31.37 7.34
CA ILE A 216 7.87 -30.56 6.97
C ILE A 216 7.62 -29.42 7.99
N VAL A 217 7.75 -29.70 9.29
CA VAL A 217 7.59 -28.67 10.34
C VAL A 217 8.67 -27.59 10.18
N MET A 218 9.92 -28.00 9.96
CA MET A 218 11.03 -27.09 9.70
C MET A 218 10.77 -26.25 8.45
N PHE A 219 10.29 -26.87 7.36
CA PHE A 219 9.95 -26.21 6.10
C PHE A 219 8.89 -25.11 6.29
N VAL A 220 7.83 -25.39 7.05
CA VAL A 220 6.80 -24.39 7.35
C VAL A 220 7.38 -23.28 8.24
N TRP A 221 8.15 -23.63 9.26
CA TRP A 221 8.70 -22.66 10.19
C TRP A 221 9.65 -21.66 9.51
N GLN A 222 10.53 -22.11 8.62
CA GLN A 222 11.45 -21.22 7.90
C GLN A 222 10.74 -20.22 6.98
N ILE A 223 9.56 -20.55 6.44
CA ILE A 223 8.76 -19.62 5.62
C ILE A 223 8.31 -18.44 6.48
N PHE A 224 7.81 -18.73 7.68
CA PHE A 224 7.42 -17.67 8.62
C PHE A 224 8.63 -16.88 9.13
N ASP A 225 9.75 -17.54 9.43
CA ASP A 225 10.96 -16.86 9.90
C ASP A 225 11.55 -15.92 8.82
N SER A 226 11.68 -16.38 7.57
CA SER A 226 12.17 -15.54 6.46
C SER A 226 11.25 -14.35 6.18
N ARG A 227 9.93 -14.55 6.27
CA ARG A 227 8.94 -13.46 6.16
C ARG A 227 9.07 -12.46 7.31
N LYS A 228 9.20 -12.94 8.56
CA LYS A 228 9.41 -12.07 9.73
C LYS A 228 10.70 -11.27 9.60
N LEU A 229 11.76 -11.90 9.11
CA LEU A 229 13.05 -11.28 8.89
C LEU A 229 13.01 -10.21 7.79
N CYS A 230 12.26 -10.45 6.70
CA CYS A 230 12.04 -9.46 5.66
C CYS A 230 11.29 -8.23 6.17
N ARG A 231 10.28 -8.43 7.03
CA ARG A 231 9.59 -7.31 7.69
C ARG A 231 10.56 -6.53 8.57
N TYR A 232 11.32 -7.22 9.41
CA TYR A 232 12.35 -6.61 10.25
C TYR A 232 13.37 -5.82 9.44
N TYR A 233 13.81 -6.34 8.28
CA TYR A 233 14.73 -5.65 7.38
C TYR A 233 14.15 -4.32 6.91
N ASN A 234 12.90 -4.32 6.43
CA ASN A 234 12.24 -3.11 5.94
C ASN A 234 12.01 -2.10 7.08
N ASP A 235 11.54 -2.57 8.24
CA ASP A 235 11.31 -1.72 9.42
C ASP A 235 12.63 -1.08 9.91
N TYR A 236 13.74 -1.82 9.85
CA TYR A 236 15.06 -1.30 10.21
C TYR A 236 15.55 -0.26 9.20
N LEU A 237 15.37 -0.54 7.90
CA LEU A 237 15.75 0.36 6.81
C LEU A 237 14.98 1.69 6.89
N GLU A 238 13.69 1.62 7.21
CA GLU A 238 12.84 2.80 7.39
C GLU A 238 13.31 3.68 8.56
N LYS A 239 13.69 3.07 9.68
CA LYS A 239 14.14 3.79 10.88
C LYS A 239 15.55 4.37 10.76
N ASN A 240 16.45 3.65 10.11
CA ASN A 240 17.89 3.96 10.13
C ASN A 240 18.41 4.52 8.81
N GLY A 241 17.64 4.44 7.72
CA GLY A 241 18.07 4.84 6.37
C GLY A 241 19.19 3.97 5.78
N LYS A 242 19.57 2.87 6.45
CA LYS A 242 20.64 1.96 6.03
C LYS A 242 20.24 0.50 6.28
N LYS A 243 20.82 -0.42 5.50
CA LYS A 243 20.59 -1.86 5.63
C LYS A 243 21.16 -2.41 6.96
N PRO A 244 20.48 -3.38 7.60
CA PRO A 244 20.91 -3.96 8.86
C PRO A 244 22.12 -4.91 8.75
N TRP A 245 22.46 -5.36 7.52
CA TRP A 245 23.64 -6.18 7.19
C TRP A 245 24.02 -5.99 5.72
#